data_AF-A0A9E6DW00-F1
#
_entry.id   AF-A0A9E6DW00-F1
#
_cell.length_a   1.000
_cell.length_b   1.000
_cell.length_c   1.000
_cell.angle_alpha   90.00
_cell.angle_beta   90.00
_cell.angle_gamma   90.00
#
_symmetry.space_group_name_H-M   'P 1'
#
loop_
_entity.id
_entity.type
_entity.pdbx_description
1 polymer ?
#
loop_
_entity_poly.entity_id
_entity_poly.type
_entity_poly.pdbx_seq_one_letter_code
_entity_poly.pdbx_strand_id
1 'polypeptide(L)'
;EEGHCMRQNALDLCSISGASEADGFRATSLETLRQMVGIDAGITLMPAMAIKENDDLKYIKFKDKPPVRTIALVWRKTTNKRELFDKLAALCTRPY
;
A
#
# COMPACT_ATOMS: atom_id res chain seq x y z
N GLU A 1 -1.25 8.02 -17.49
CA GLU A 1 -0.36 7.99 -16.31
C GLU A 1 -0.53 6.66 -15.62
N GLU A 2 0.53 5.86 -15.60
CA GLU A 2 0.50 4.46 -15.13
C GLU A 2 0.16 4.42 -13.64
N GLY A 3 -1.06 3.97 -13.33
CA GLY A 3 -1.44 3.67 -11.97
C GLY A 3 -0.54 2.56 -11.44
N HIS A 4 0.25 2.87 -10.40
CA HIS A 4 0.95 1.85 -9.63
C HIS A 4 -0.05 0.74 -9.24
N CYS A 5 0.32 -0.54 -9.35
CA CYS A 5 -0.59 -1.68 -9.10
C CYS A 5 -1.38 -1.57 -7.78
N MET A 6 -0.82 -0.87 -6.79
CA MET A 6 -1.49 -0.57 -5.53
C MET A 6 -2.78 0.24 -5.68
N ARG A 7 -2.81 1.23 -6.58
CA ARG A 7 -3.99 2.06 -6.86
C ARG A 7 -5.10 1.22 -7.48
N GLN A 8 -4.75 0.39 -8.46
CA GLN A 8 -5.74 -0.47 -9.13
C GLN A 8 -6.39 -1.41 -8.11
N ASN A 9 -5.59 -2.08 -7.27
CA ASN A 9 -6.12 -2.93 -6.21
C ASN A 9 -7.05 -2.20 -5.23
N ALA A 10 -6.74 -0.93 -4.88
CA ALA A 10 -7.58 -0.13 -4.00
C ALA A 10 -8.89 0.27 -4.69
N LEU A 11 -8.84 0.71 -5.95
CA LEU A 11 -10.02 1.12 -6.72
C LEU A 11 -10.96 -0.05 -7.03
N ASP A 12 -10.42 -1.24 -7.31
CA ASP A 12 -11.21 -2.45 -7.51
C ASP A 12 -12.01 -2.79 -6.25
N LEU A 13 -11.38 -2.71 -5.07
CA LEU A 13 -12.04 -2.93 -3.78
C LEU A 13 -13.09 -1.85 -3.45
N CYS A 14 -12.74 -0.58 -3.63
CA CYS A 14 -13.65 0.54 -3.39
C CYS A 14 -14.90 0.47 -4.28
N SER A 15 -14.72 0.11 -5.55
CA SER A 15 -15.82 -0.04 -6.52
C SER A 15 -16.78 -1.16 -6.13
N ILE A 16 -16.28 -2.29 -5.60
CA ILE A 16 -17.10 -3.39 -5.07
C ILE A 16 -17.94 -2.92 -3.87
N SER A 17 -17.41 -2.00 -3.06
CA SER A 17 -18.09 -1.46 -1.88
C SER A 17 -19.05 -0.28 -2.17
N GLY A 18 -19.16 0.16 -3.43
CA GLY A 18 -20.00 1.31 -3.82
C GLY A 18 -19.39 2.67 -3.51
N ALA A 19 -18.08 2.74 -3.20
CA ALA A 19 -17.37 3.98 -2.96
C ALA A 19 -16.88 4.59 -4.29
N SER A 20 -17.08 5.90 -4.48
CA SER A 20 -16.57 6.66 -5.62
C SER A 20 -15.24 7.34 -5.30
N GLU A 21 -14.34 7.40 -6.28
CA GLU A 21 -13.11 8.20 -6.18
C GLU A 21 -13.48 9.68 -6.01
N ALA A 22 -12.81 10.38 -5.10
CA ALA A 22 -12.95 11.82 -4.99
C ALA A 22 -12.36 12.48 -6.25
N ASP A 23 -13.18 13.21 -6.99
CA ASP A 23 -12.72 13.92 -8.18
C ASP A 23 -11.77 15.06 -7.79
N GLY A 24 -10.65 15.20 -8.51
CA GLY A 24 -9.70 16.30 -8.30
C GLY A 24 -8.49 16.05 -7.39
N PHE A 25 -8.31 14.87 -6.77
CA PHE A 25 -7.06 14.60 -6.01
C PHE A 25 -6.48 13.20 -6.22
N ARG A 26 -5.22 13.17 -6.67
CA ARG A 26 -4.45 11.94 -6.89
C ARG A 26 -3.16 11.99 -6.09
N ALA A 27 -3.12 11.30 -4.96
CA ALA A 27 -1.89 11.12 -4.21
C ALA A 27 -1.00 10.06 -4.87
N THR A 28 0.27 10.38 -5.10
CA THR A 28 1.30 9.43 -5.55
C THR A 28 2.08 8.80 -4.40
N SER A 29 1.79 9.19 -3.15
CA SER A 29 2.44 8.72 -1.93
C SER A 29 1.44 8.40 -0.83
N LEU A 30 1.75 7.38 -0.02
CA LEU A 30 0.97 7.02 1.17
C LEU A 30 0.94 8.13 2.21
N GLU A 31 2.01 8.93 2.30
CA GLU A 31 2.07 10.05 3.24
C GLU A 31 1.12 11.18 2.83
N THR A 32 0.99 11.45 1.53
CA THR A 32 0.01 12.42 1.04
C THR A 32 -1.43 11.93 1.29
N LEU A 33 -1.70 10.63 1.12
CA LEU A 33 -2.99 10.04 1.50
C LEU A 33 -3.29 10.23 2.99
N ARG A 34 -2.30 9.99 3.86
CA ARG A 34 -2.43 10.20 5.30
C ARG A 34 -2.77 11.66 5.64
N GLN A 35 -2.02 12.61 5.07
CA GLN A 35 -2.25 14.04 5.31
C GLN A 35 -3.64 14.49 4.88
N MET A 36 -4.15 13.97 3.76
CA MET A 36 -5.51 14.27 3.30
C MET A 36 -6.59 13.84 4.28
N VAL A 37 -6.46 12.62 4.83
CA VAL A 37 -7.39 12.16 5.87
C VAL A 37 -7.27 13.06 7.12
N GLY A 38 -6.05 13.50 7.45
CA GLY A 38 -5.80 14.42 8.57
C GLY A 38 -6.42 15.81 8.42
N ILE A 39 -6.69 16.27 7.19
CA ILE A 39 -7.41 17.52 6.92
C ILE A 39 -8.91 17.30 6.62
N ASP A 40 -9.43 16.12 6.95
CA ASP A 40 -10.83 15.73 6.77
C ASP A 40 -11.30 15.72 5.30
N ALA A 41 -10.38 15.52 4.34
CA ALA A 41 -10.72 15.44 2.91
C ALA A 41 -11.41 14.11 2.52
N GLY A 42 -11.53 13.16 3.45
CA GLY A 42 -12.21 11.88 3.26
C GLY A 42 -11.53 10.73 3.99
N ILE A 43 -11.82 9.50 3.52
CA ILE A 43 -11.24 8.25 4.05
C ILE A 43 -10.38 7.55 3.00
N THR A 44 -9.45 6.70 3.44
CA THR A 44 -8.56 5.97 2.53
C THR A 44 -8.22 4.57 3.04
N LEU A 45 -7.76 3.70 2.13
CA LEU A 45 -7.22 2.39 2.45
C LEU A 45 -5.71 2.49 2.72
N MET A 46 -5.29 2.13 3.93
CA MET A 46 -3.88 2.16 4.33
C MET A 46 -3.33 0.74 4.50
N PRO A 47 -2.18 0.37 3.88
CA PRO A 47 -1.54 -0.91 4.16
C PRO A 47 -0.98 -0.91 5.59
N ALA A 48 -1.02 -2.07 6.24
CA ALA A 48 -0.60 -2.22 7.64
C ALA A 48 0.83 -1.71 7.91
N MET A 49 1.76 -1.89 6.97
CA MET A 49 3.15 -1.43 7.09
C MET A 49 3.32 0.10 7.07
N ALA A 50 2.28 0.84 6.67
CA ALA A 50 2.29 2.30 6.66
C ALA A 50 1.42 2.87 7.80
N ILE A 51 0.97 2.07 8.76
CA ILE A 51 0.34 2.62 9.97
C ILE A 51 1.44 3.26 10.81
N LYS A 52 1.19 4.47 11.32
CA LYS A 52 2.09 5.17 12.24
C LYS A 52 1.42 5.27 13.60
N GLU A 53 2.18 5.05 14.67
CA GLU A 53 1.69 5.30 16.01
C GLU A 53 1.69 6.81 16.30
N ASN A 54 0.64 7.29 16.97
CA ASN A 54 0.48 8.70 17.36
C ASN A 54 0.37 9.70 16.17
N ASP A 55 -0.29 9.33 15.08
CA ASP A 55 -0.94 10.35 14.25
C ASP A 55 -2.39 10.53 14.71
N ASP A 56 -2.96 11.73 14.53
CA ASP A 56 -4.34 12.07 14.91
C ASP A 56 -5.41 11.33 14.06
N LEU A 57 -5.07 10.16 13.52
CA LEU A 57 -5.92 9.35 12.66
C LEU A 57 -6.39 8.09 13.36
N LYS A 58 -7.61 7.67 13.00
CA LYS A 58 -8.18 6.41 13.47
C LYS A 58 -8.08 5.34 12.39
N TYR A 59 -7.28 4.30 12.66
CA TYR A 59 -7.19 3.12 11.80
C TYR A 59 -8.26 2.09 12.14
N ILE A 60 -9.05 1.70 11.14
CA ILE A 60 -10.08 0.67 11.28
C ILE A 60 -9.64 -0.55 10.49
N LYS A 61 -9.49 -1.70 11.18
CA LYS A 61 -9.18 -2.98 10.54
C LYS A 61 -10.44 -3.55 9.87
N PHE A 62 -10.27 -4.26 8.76
CA PHE A 62 -11.34 -5.07 8.17
C PHE A 62 -11.81 -6.14 9.17
N LYS A 63 -13.12 -6.37 9.27
CA LYS A 63 -13.71 -7.34 10.20
C LYS A 63 -13.45 -8.79 9.78
N ASP A 64 -13.53 -9.06 8.48
CA ASP A 64 -13.40 -10.40 7.91
C ASP A 64 -12.00 -10.60 7.29
N LYS A 65 -11.92 -11.24 6.12
CA LYS A 65 -10.67 -11.47 5.41
C LYS A 65 -10.13 -10.16 4.82
N PRO A 66 -9.07 -9.55 5.39
CA PRO A 66 -8.53 -8.30 4.85
C PRO A 66 -7.95 -8.55 3.45
N PRO A 67 -8.00 -7.54 2.57
CA PRO A 67 -7.29 -7.60 1.30
C PRO A 67 -5.78 -7.69 1.57
N VAL A 68 -5.15 -8.69 0.98
CA VAL A 68 -3.71 -8.92 1.10
C VAL A 68 -3.03 -8.57 -0.21
N ARG A 69 -1.82 -8.00 -0.10
CA ARG A 69 -0.93 -7.81 -1.25
C ARG A 69 0.38 -8.53 -0.97
N THR A 70 0.91 -9.20 -1.99
CA THR A 70 2.23 -9.80 -1.93
C THR A 70 3.26 -8.79 -2.43
N ILE A 71 4.20 -8.41 -1.57
CA ILE A 71 5.38 -7.62 -1.96
C ILE A 71 6.47 -8.62 -2.33
N ALA A 72 7.08 -8.46 -3.50
CA ALA A 72 8.11 -9.38 -4.00
C ALA A 72 9.36 -8.62 -4.42
N LEU A 73 10.52 -9.21 -4.15
CA LEU A 73 11.80 -8.80 -4.73
C LEU A 73 11.97 -9.54 -6.06
N VAL A 74 12.18 -8.79 -7.15
CA VAL A 74 12.27 -9.36 -8.51
C VAL A 74 13.56 -8.88 -9.17
N TRP A 75 14.27 -9.79 -9.84
CA TRP A 75 15.49 -9.48 -10.59
C TRP A 75 15.58 -10.29 -11.88
N ARG A 76 16.42 -9.84 -12.82
CA ARG A 76 16.66 -10.54 -14.09
C ARG A 76 17.35 -11.87 -13.85
N LYS A 77 16.92 -12.92 -14.56
CA LYS A 77 17.51 -14.27 -14.47
C LYS A 77 19.02 -14.27 -14.78
N THR A 78 19.47 -13.39 -15.66
CA THR A 78 20.86 -13.28 -16.14
C THR A 78 21.79 -12.48 -15.23
N THR A 79 21.35 -12.08 -14.04
CA THR A 79 22.22 -11.31 -13.14
C THR A 79 23.40 -12.13 -12.63
N ASN A 80 24.59 -11.53 -12.62
CA ASN A 80 25.78 -12.08 -11.96
C ASN A 80 25.79 -11.83 -10.44
N LYS A 81 24.83 -11.05 -9.91
CA LYS A 81 24.71 -10.70 -8.48
C LYS A 81 23.71 -11.58 -7.73
N ARG A 82 23.49 -12.82 -8.18
CA ARG A 82 22.48 -13.73 -7.60
C ARG A 82 22.66 -13.88 -6.09
N GLU A 83 23.89 -14.16 -5.64
CA GLU A 83 24.19 -14.32 -4.22
C GLU A 83 23.84 -13.09 -3.37
N LEU A 84 24.05 -11.88 -3.92
CA LEU A 84 23.65 -10.63 -3.25
C LEU A 84 22.12 -10.54 -3.12
N PHE A 85 21.39 -10.83 -4.19
CA PHE A 85 19.92 -10.78 -4.17
C PHE A 85 19.32 -11.85 -3.25
N ASP A 86 19.92 -13.03 -3.16
CA ASP A 86 19.48 -14.07 -2.23
C ASP A 86 19.69 -13.63 -0.77
N LYS A 87 20.84 -13.00 -0.47
CA LYS A 87 21.09 -12.40 0.86
C LYS A 87 20.10 -11.27 1.18
N LEU A 88 19.80 -10.40 0.20
CA LEU A 88 18.81 -9.34 0.36
C LEU A 88 17.40 -9.91 0.60
N ALA A 89 17.00 -10.92 -0.18
CA ALA A 89 15.71 -11.59 -0.01
C ALA A 89 15.58 -12.16 1.41
N ALA A 90 16.61 -12.85 1.91
CA ALA A 90 16.62 -13.39 3.26
C ALA A 90 16.48 -12.32 4.35
N LEU A 91 17.04 -11.12 4.14
CA LEU A 91 16.86 -9.99 5.06
C LEU A 91 15.44 -9.43 5.01
N CYS A 92 14.84 -9.33 3.82
CA CYS A 92 13.49 -8.79 3.64
C CYS A 92 12.37 -9.75 4.08
N THR A 93 12.62 -11.06 4.11
CA THR A 93 11.62 -12.07 4.53
C THR A 93 11.67 -12.39 6.02
N ARG A 94 12.60 -11.81 6.79
CA ARG A 94 12.61 -11.98 8.25
C ARG A 94 11.37 -11.31 8.85
N PRO A 95 10.56 -12.02 9.65
CA PRO A 95 9.47 -11.38 10.37
C PRO A 95 10.07 -10.35 11.35
N TYR A 96 9.49 -9.14 11.35
CA TYR A 96 9.74 -8.09 12.33
C TYR A 96 8.99 -8.40 13.62
#